data_AF-A0A8H6S9L8-F1
#
_entry.id   AF-A0A8H6S9L8-F1
#
_cell.length_a   1.000
_cell.length_b   1.000
_cell.length_c   1.000
_cell.angle_alpha   90.00
_cell.angle_beta   90.00
_cell.angle_gamma   90.00
#
_symmetry.space_group_name_H-M   'P 1'
#
loop_
_entity.id
_entity.type
_entity.pdbx_description
1 polymer ?
#
loop_
_entity_poly.entity_id
_entity_poly.type
_entity_poly.pdbx_seq_one_letter_code
_entity_poly.pdbx_strand_id
1 'polypeptide(L)'
;MGMQAQLAQLNVALNPDAVHAHPPAPPPTRYFGYGSNLWIHQMDTRCPGNTLLGVAFLRDWRWIINTRGYATIVPSPDSVVYALLYTPPPRTRPRRPPRGRPRSST
;
A
#
# COMPACT_ATOMS: atom_id res chain seq x y z
N MET A 1 -5.59 -4.25 -11.96
CA MET A 1 -6.75 -4.50 -11.08
C MET A 1 -6.30 -5.47 -9.99
N GLY A 2 -5.85 -4.95 -8.85
CA GLY A 2 -5.55 -5.77 -7.66
C GLY A 2 -6.65 -5.51 -6.63
N MET A 3 -7.35 -6.56 -6.21
CA MET A 3 -8.49 -6.48 -5.30
C MET A 3 -8.02 -6.19 -3.87
N GLN A 4 -8.65 -5.19 -3.23
CA GLN A 4 -8.53 -4.86 -1.82
C GLN A 4 -9.66 -5.60 -1.08
N ALA A 5 -9.35 -6.40 -0.07
CA ALA A 5 -10.34 -6.96 0.85
C ALA A 5 -10.28 -6.14 2.15
N GLN A 6 -11.41 -5.53 2.52
CA GLN A 6 -11.53 -4.63 3.65
C GLN A 6 -12.49 -5.24 4.68
N LEU A 7 -11.98 -5.58 5.86
CA LEU A 7 -12.76 -6.09 6.99
C LEU A 7 -13.44 -4.93 7.73
N ALA A 8 -14.76 -5.02 7.88
CA ALA A 8 -15.61 -4.24 8.79
C ALA A 8 -16.41 -5.28 9.61
N GLN A 9 -16.81 -5.12 10.88
CA GLN A 9 -17.26 -3.96 11.64
C GLN A 9 -17.10 -4.25 13.15
N LEU A 10 -16.90 -3.22 13.98
CA LEU A 10 -17.04 -3.29 15.45
C LEU A 10 -17.97 -2.14 15.88
N ASN A 11 -19.11 -2.49 16.51
CA ASN A 11 -20.09 -1.55 17.06
C ASN A 11 -19.51 -0.85 18.31
N VAL A 12 -19.48 0.48 18.30
CA VAL A 12 -19.24 1.31 19.49
C VAL A 12 -20.38 2.32 19.60
N ALA A 13 -21.06 2.33 20.76
CA ALA A 13 -22.11 3.28 21.10
C ALA A 13 -21.56 4.72 21.08
N LEU A 14 -22.21 5.63 20.34
CA LEU A 14 -21.76 7.01 20.16
C LEU A 14 -22.43 7.96 21.17
N ASN A 15 -21.59 8.77 21.81
CA ASN A 15 -21.92 9.89 22.69
C ASN A 15 -22.45 11.09 21.87
N PRO A 16 -23.56 11.76 22.25
CA PRO A 16 -24.19 12.83 21.45
C PRO A 16 -23.34 14.10 21.22
N ASP A 17 -22.26 14.32 21.96
CA ASP A 17 -21.39 15.51 21.81
C ASP A 17 -20.37 15.42 20.65
N ALA A 18 -20.27 14.28 19.96
CA ALA A 18 -19.24 14.03 18.94
C ALA A 18 -19.57 14.57 17.53
N VAL A 19 -20.68 15.31 17.35
CA VAL A 19 -21.21 15.68 16.03
C VAL A 19 -20.33 16.63 15.19
N HIS A 20 -19.29 17.23 15.77
CA HIS A 20 -18.32 18.10 15.06
C HIS A 20 -16.89 17.55 15.00
N ALA A 21 -16.62 16.34 15.49
CA ALA A 21 -15.29 15.76 15.40
C ALA A 21 -15.00 15.29 13.96
N HIS A 22 -13.87 15.73 13.39
CA HIS A 22 -13.34 15.19 12.14
C HIS A 22 -13.27 13.66 12.26
N PRO A 23 -13.80 12.88 11.29
CA PRO A 23 -13.69 11.43 11.36
C PRO A 23 -12.21 11.05 11.52
N PRO A 24 -11.89 10.04 12.35
CA PRO A 24 -10.51 9.60 12.52
C PRO A 24 -9.92 9.30 11.14
N ALA A 25 -8.70 9.76 10.90
CA ALA A 25 -8.01 9.52 9.65
C ALA A 25 -8.02 8.01 9.33
N PRO A 26 -8.18 7.61 8.06
CA PRO A 26 -8.21 6.20 7.70
C PRO A 26 -6.91 5.52 8.17
N PRO A 27 -6.98 4.23 8.55
CA PRO A 27 -5.80 3.49 8.98
C PRO A 27 -4.74 3.54 7.87
N PRO A 28 -3.46 3.68 8.25
CA PRO A 28 -2.40 3.85 7.28
C PRO A 28 -2.27 2.63 6.39
N THR A 29 -2.22 2.84 5.07
CA THR A 29 -2.06 1.77 4.08
C THR A 29 -0.74 1.04 4.32
N ARG A 30 -0.78 -0.30 4.28
CA ARG A 30 0.40 -1.17 4.37
C ARG A 30 0.61 -1.88 3.04
N TYR A 31 1.85 -1.95 2.59
CA TYR A 31 2.22 -2.57 1.32
C TYR A 31 3.10 -3.80 1.58
N PHE A 32 2.58 -4.98 1.24
CA PHE A 32 3.26 -6.25 1.37
C PHE A 32 4.13 -6.50 0.12
N GLY A 33 5.43 -6.25 0.24
CA GLY A 33 6.40 -6.39 -0.84
C GLY A 33 6.85 -7.83 -1.01
N TYR A 34 6.49 -8.44 -2.14
CA TYR A 34 6.99 -9.74 -2.60
C TYR A 34 7.69 -9.59 -3.96
N GLY A 35 8.57 -10.53 -4.31
CA GLY A 35 9.31 -10.48 -5.57
C GLY A 35 10.30 -9.32 -5.62
N SER A 36 10.32 -8.55 -6.73
CA SER A 36 11.31 -7.46 -6.93
C SER A 36 11.20 -6.34 -5.89
N ASN A 37 10.04 -6.20 -5.24
CA ASN A 37 9.82 -5.27 -4.14
C ASN A 37 10.48 -5.70 -2.82
N LEU A 38 11.16 -6.85 -2.77
CA LEU A 38 12.06 -7.22 -1.68
C LEU A 38 13.40 -6.47 -1.76
N TRP A 39 13.74 -5.91 -2.92
CA TRP A 39 14.94 -5.10 -3.08
C TRP A 39 14.66 -3.68 -2.58
N ILE A 40 15.12 -3.39 -1.36
CA ILE A 40 14.87 -2.11 -0.67
C ILE A 40 15.24 -0.91 -1.55
N HIS A 41 16.44 -0.88 -2.14
CA HIS A 41 16.86 0.21 -3.01
C HIS A 41 15.94 0.42 -4.22
N GLN A 42 15.41 -0.66 -4.81
CA GLN A 42 14.45 -0.55 -5.90
C GLN A 42 13.11 0.02 -5.42
N MET A 43 12.66 -0.37 -4.23
CA MET A 43 11.47 0.22 -3.61
C MET A 43 11.65 1.70 -3.31
N ASP A 44 12.80 2.11 -2.78
CA ASP A 44 13.11 3.51 -2.50
C ASP A 44 13.16 4.35 -3.77
N THR A 45 13.69 3.78 -4.86
CA THR A 45 13.71 4.44 -6.17
C THR A 45 12.30 4.61 -6.74
N ARG A 46 11.43 3.60 -6.59
CA ARG A 46 10.05 3.61 -7.13
C ARG A 46 9.09 4.45 -6.29
N CYS A 47 9.26 4.43 -4.97
CA CYS A 47 8.40 5.11 -4.01
C CYS A 47 9.27 5.89 -3.00
N PRO A 48 9.82 7.06 -3.39
CA PRO A 48 10.57 7.91 -2.49
C PRO A 48 9.71 8.33 -1.28
N GLY A 49 10.27 8.27 -0.08
CA GLY A 49 9.57 8.60 1.17
C GLY A 49 8.67 7.49 1.71
N ASN A 50 8.73 6.28 1.15
CA ASN A 50 8.18 5.11 1.83
C ASN A 50 8.94 4.84 3.14
N THR A 51 8.32 4.12 4.06
CA THR A 51 8.94 3.65 5.30
C THR A 51 8.92 2.12 5.31
N LEU A 52 10.09 1.49 5.39
CA LEU A 52 10.22 0.05 5.67
C LEU A 52 9.86 -0.22 7.13
N LEU A 53 8.85 -1.06 7.35
CA LEU A 53 8.40 -1.46 8.68
C LEU A 53 9.07 -2.75 9.17
N GLY A 54 9.58 -3.58 8.25
CA GLY A 54 10.27 -4.83 8.57
C GLY A 54 9.69 -6.04 7.84
N VAL A 55 9.96 -7.23 8.39
CA VAL A 55 9.51 -8.50 7.82
C VAL A 55 8.08 -8.81 8.27
N ALA A 56 7.25 -9.27 7.35
CA ALA A 56 5.91 -9.78 7.60
C ALA A 56 5.74 -11.17 6.96
N PHE A 57 4.72 -11.91 7.39
CA PHE A 57 4.35 -13.17 6.76
C PHE A 57 2.85 -13.26 6.52
N LEU A 58 2.48 -14.09 5.54
CA LEU A 58 1.10 -14.40 5.19
C LEU A 58 0.94 -15.92 5.19
N ARG A 59 0.08 -16.43 6.08
CA ARG A 59 -0.29 -17.86 6.18
C ARG A 59 -1.33 -18.21 5.13
N ASP A 60 -1.31 -19.46 4.70
CA ASP A 60 -2.20 -20.06 3.69
C ASP A 60 -2.01 -19.46 2.28
N TRP A 61 -0.79 -19.01 2.01
CA TRP A 61 -0.37 -18.51 0.70
C TRP A 61 0.96 -19.11 0.30
N ARG A 62 1.19 -19.24 -1.00
CA ARG A 62 2.48 -19.62 -1.57
C ARG A 62 2.94 -18.61 -2.60
N TRP A 63 4.26 -18.43 -2.67
CA TRP A 63 4.90 -17.63 -3.70
C TRP A 63 5.17 -18.49 -4.93
N ILE A 64 4.89 -17.95 -6.12
CA ILE A 64 5.13 -18.63 -7.40
C ILE A 64 5.68 -17.63 -8.43
N ILE A 65 6.30 -18.16 -9.48
CA ILE A 65 6.47 -17.46 -10.75
C ILE A 65 5.32 -17.87 -11.67
N ASN A 66 4.54 -16.91 -12.13
CA ASN A 66 3.45 -17.19 -13.06
C ASN A 66 3.98 -17.49 -14.47
N THR A 67 3.10 -17.91 -15.37
CA THR A 67 3.43 -18.24 -16.76
C THR A 67 4.02 -17.08 -17.56
N ARG A 68 3.90 -15.84 -17.07
CA ARG A 68 4.49 -14.63 -17.66
C ARG A 68 5.87 -14.29 -17.08
N GLY A 69 6.41 -15.12 -16.18
CA GLY A 69 7.71 -14.90 -15.56
C GLY A 69 7.70 -13.91 -14.38
N TYR A 70 6.53 -13.51 -13.88
CA TYR A 70 6.42 -12.58 -12.76
C TYR A 70 6.15 -13.29 -11.43
N ALA A 71 6.80 -12.79 -10.38
CA ALA A 71 6.51 -13.16 -9.00
C ALA A 71 5.07 -12.80 -8.62
N THR A 72 4.34 -13.76 -8.08
CA THR A 72 3.00 -13.58 -7.52
C THR A 72 2.81 -14.49 -6.32
N ILE A 73 1.73 -14.27 -5.58
CA ILE A 73 1.29 -15.15 -4.51
C ILE A 73 -0.09 -15.72 -4.86
N VAL A 74 -0.37 -16.95 -4.45
CA VAL A 74 -1.67 -17.61 -4.62
C VAL A 74 -2.07 -18.31 -3.32
N PRO A 75 -3.38 -18.47 -3.04
CA PRO A 75 -3.84 -19.25 -1.89
C PRO A 75 -3.26 -20.67 -1.93
N SER A 76 -2.82 -21.15 -0.78
CA SER A 76 -2.23 -22.49 -0.61
C SER A 76 -2.24 -22.82 0.88
N PRO A 77 -3.16 -23.68 1.35
CA PRO A 77 -3.22 -24.11 2.74
C PRO A 77 -1.86 -24.62 3.25
N ASP A 78 -1.59 -24.40 4.54
CA ASP A 78 -0.37 -24.83 5.24
C ASP A 78 0.94 -24.25 4.68
N SER A 79 0.84 -23.25 3.81
CA SER A 79 1.99 -22.54 3.23
C SER A 79 2.16 -21.16 3.87
N VAL A 80 3.39 -20.64 3.86
CA VAL A 80 3.69 -19.31 4.38
C VAL A 80 4.54 -18.54 3.38
N VAL A 81 4.17 -17.28 3.10
CA VAL A 81 5.00 -16.35 2.33
C VAL A 81 5.54 -15.26 3.24
N TYR A 82 6.84 -15.00 3.14
CA TYR A 82 7.50 -13.87 3.79
C TYR A 82 7.63 -12.68 2.84
N ALA A 83 7.59 -11.47 3.40
CA ALA A 83 7.68 -10.22 2.67
C ALA A 83 8.33 -9.11 3.49
N LEU A 84 8.67 -8.02 2.81
CA LEU A 84 8.97 -6.75 3.46
C LEU A 84 7.71 -5.88 3.46
N LEU A 85 7.37 -5.32 4.62
CA LEU A 85 6.20 -4.47 4.79
C LEU A 85 6.62 -3.00 4.72
N TYR A 86 5.91 -2.23 3.91
CA TYR A 86 6.16 -0.80 3.72
C TYR A 86 4.93 0.03 4.06
N THR A 87 5.14 1.29 4.44
CA THR A 87 4.10 2.32 4.47
C THR A 87 4.43 3.36 3.41
N PRO A 88 3.53 3.66 2.47
CA PRO A 88 3.73 4.75 1.53
C PRO A 88 3.69 6.10 2.28
N PRO A 89 4.33 7.15 1.76
CA PRO A 89 4.21 8.48 2.33
C PRO A 89 2.74 8.91 2.34
N PRO A 90 2.33 9.78 3.27
CA PRO A 90 1.00 10.37 3.26
C PRO A 90 0.70 10.92 1.87
N ARG A 91 -0.51 10.65 1.34
CA ARG A 91 -0.94 11.21 0.06
C ARG A 91 -1.30 12.69 0.23
N THR A 92 -0.34 13.52 0.61
CA THR A 92 -0.42 14.96 0.39
C THR A 92 -0.19 15.17 -1.10
N ARG A 93 -1.26 15.07 -1.90
CA ARG A 93 -1.17 15.34 -3.35
C ARG A 93 -0.58 16.74 -3.52
N PRO A 94 0.66 16.92 -4.00
CA PRO A 94 1.09 18.25 -4.41
C PRO A 94 0.12 18.66 -5.50
N ARG A 95 -0.50 19.84 -5.38
CA ARG A 95 -1.31 20.40 -6.47
C ARG A 95 -0.40 20.40 -7.68
N ARG A 96 -0.68 19.52 -8.63
CA ARG A 96 0.06 19.49 -9.89
C ARG A 96 -0.08 20.90 -10.45
N PRO A 97 1.02 21.65 -10.67
CA PRO A 97 0.90 22.97 -11.25
C PRO A 97 0.12 22.82 -12.57
N PRO A 98 -0.78 23.76 -12.91
CA PRO A 98 -1.41 23.75 -14.21
C PRO A 98 -0.29 23.64 -15.24
N ARG A 99 -0.47 22.76 -16.24
CA ARG A 99 0.49 22.68 -17.35
C ARG A 99 0.49 24.06 -18.02
N GLY A 100 1.44 24.90 -17.63
CA GLY A 100 1.73 26.12 -18.35
C GLY A 100 2.10 25.69 -19.75
N ARG A 101 1.28 26.08 -20.73
CA ARG A 101 1.68 26.04 -22.14
C ARG A 101 3.00 26.81 -22.22
N PRO A 102 4.07 26.29 -22.85
CA PRO A 102 5.22 27.13 -23.13
C PRO A 102 4.71 28.33 -23.93
N ARG A 103 4.92 29.55 -23.40
CA ARG A 103 4.79 30.76 -24.19
C ARG A 103 5.86 30.64 -25.27
N SER A 104 5.42 30.34 -26.49
CA SER A 104 6.21 30.52 -27.69
C SER A 104 6.55 32.01 -27.75
N SER A 105 7.77 32.36 -27.34
CA SER A 105 8.43 33.60 -27.71
C SER A 105 9.21 33.33 -28.99
N THR A 106 8.65 33.77 -30.11
CA THR A 106 9.29 34.51 -31.21
C THR A 106 8.17 35.07 -32.07
#